data_AF-A0A9Y4NLX9-F1
#
_entry.id   AF-A0A9Y4NLX9-F1
#
_cell.length_a   1.000
_cell.length_b   1.000
_cell.length_c   1.000
_cell.angle_alpha   90.00
_cell.angle_beta   90.00
_cell.angle_gamma   90.00
#
_symmetry.space_group_name_H-M   'P 1'
#
loop_
_entity.id
_entity.type
_entity.pdbx_description
1 polymer ?
#
loop_
_entity_poly.entity_id
_entity_poly.type
_entity_poly.pdbx_seq_one_letter_code
_entity_poly.pdbx_strand_id
1 'polypeptide(L)'
;MHRGPMLAACVLCWSCTVSVVTAIQRAEMFPYGSLSGDFILAEGDDETSRVLSLPKPLYFYDSLFSQLYVATNGIISAQDLPMEKQYVDDGFPTDFPVVAPFLADIDTSGGRGQIYYRVTETPSVLNRVAQEVHRGFPDAKFTPTHAVVATWENVAAYEEQTRTTGSSNKVRWLQEWTLISPVSAM
;
A
#
# COMPACT_ATOMS: atom_id res chain seq x y z
N MET A 1 -46.81 -22.55 36.30
CA MET A 1 -45.42 -22.82 35.88
C MET A 1 -45.04 -21.83 34.78
N HIS A 2 -44.46 -20.68 35.13
CA HIS A 2 -43.90 -19.72 34.16
C HIS A 2 -42.38 -19.94 34.06
N ARG A 3 -41.92 -20.65 33.02
CA ARG A 3 -40.50 -20.89 32.70
C ARG A 3 -40.20 -20.59 31.21
N GLY A 4 -40.86 -19.57 30.66
CA GLY A 4 -40.82 -19.27 29.22
C GLY A 4 -39.81 -18.21 28.76
N PRO A 5 -39.61 -17.07 29.46
CA PRO A 5 -38.85 -15.96 28.86
C PRO A 5 -37.37 -15.87 29.26
N MET A 6 -36.93 -16.51 30.36
CA MET A 6 -35.54 -16.35 30.82
C MET A 6 -34.50 -17.17 30.02
N LEU A 7 -34.89 -18.30 29.43
CA LEU A 7 -33.97 -19.10 28.61
C LEU A 7 -33.71 -18.48 27.22
N ALA A 8 -34.69 -17.76 26.66
CA ALA A 8 -34.54 -17.09 25.37
C ALA A 8 -33.58 -15.88 25.43
N ALA A 9 -33.57 -15.16 26.55
CA ALA A 9 -32.67 -14.02 26.75
C ALA A 9 -31.19 -14.46 26.90
N CYS A 10 -30.93 -15.63 27.50
CA CYS A 10 -29.57 -16.14 27.68
C CYS A 10 -28.91 -16.62 26.37
N VAL A 11 -29.69 -17.04 25.36
CA VAL A 11 -29.14 -17.50 24.07
C VAL A 11 -28.76 -16.32 23.17
N LEU A 12 -29.50 -15.20 23.23
CA LEU A 12 -29.21 -13.99 22.43
C LEU A 12 -27.95 -13.24 22.89
N CYS A 13 -27.54 -13.37 24.15
CA CYS A 13 -26.29 -12.77 24.64
C CYS A 13 -25.03 -13.55 24.24
N TRP A 14 -25.14 -14.81 23.81
CA TRP A 14 -23.98 -15.64 23.46
C TRP A 14 -23.50 -15.45 22.01
N SER A 15 -24.31 -14.80 21.16
CA SER A 15 -23.98 -14.58 19.74
C SER A 15 -23.26 -13.27 19.43
N CYS A 16 -23.02 -12.40 20.41
CA CYS A 16 -22.25 -11.17 20.23
C CYS A 16 -20.76 -11.42 20.49
N THR A 17 -20.09 -12.15 19.62
CA THR A 17 -18.62 -12.12 19.56
C THR A 17 -18.21 -10.74 19.07
N VAL A 18 -17.86 -9.85 20.00
CA VAL A 18 -17.21 -8.58 19.69
C VAL A 18 -15.86 -8.91 19.06
N SER A 19 -15.78 -8.78 17.73
CA SER A 19 -14.51 -8.91 17.02
C SER A 19 -13.78 -7.58 17.16
N VAL A 20 -12.73 -7.55 17.97
CA VAL A 20 -11.84 -6.38 18.06
C VAL A 20 -10.95 -6.41 16.81
N VAL A 21 -11.19 -5.48 15.88
CA VAL A 21 -10.30 -5.28 14.74
C VAL A 21 -9.22 -4.29 15.15
N THR A 22 -7.96 -4.72 15.11
CA THR A 22 -6.80 -3.86 15.30
C THR A 22 -6.22 -3.47 13.95
N ALA A 23 -5.74 -2.23 13.82
CA ALA A 23 -4.95 -1.83 12.67
C ALA A 23 -3.60 -2.55 12.65
N ILE A 24 -3.03 -2.76 11.46
CA ILE A 24 -1.67 -3.28 11.29
C ILE A 24 -0.70 -2.35 12.00
N GLN A 25 0.15 -2.89 12.86
CA GLN A 25 1.18 -2.11 13.55
C GLN A 25 2.36 -1.85 12.61
N ARG A 26 3.10 -0.75 12.79
CA ARG A 26 4.31 -0.49 12.00
C ARG A 26 5.36 -1.60 12.11
N ALA A 27 5.45 -2.25 13.26
CA ALA A 27 6.35 -3.39 13.46
C ALA A 27 5.93 -4.63 12.64
N GLU A 28 4.67 -4.66 12.21
CA GLU A 28 4.11 -5.68 11.32
C GLU A 28 4.18 -5.25 9.85
N MET A 29 4.80 -4.13 9.49
CA MET A 29 5.09 -3.77 8.10
C MET A 29 6.36 -4.47 7.60
N PHE A 30 6.62 -4.53 6.30
CA PHE A 30 7.95 -4.94 5.83
C PHE A 30 8.99 -3.92 6.30
N PRO A 31 10.25 -4.33 6.57
CA PRO A 31 11.27 -3.38 6.98
C PRO A 31 11.49 -2.31 5.90
N TYR A 32 11.21 -1.05 6.20
CA TYR A 32 11.31 0.08 5.27
C TYR A 32 12.24 1.17 5.80
N GLY A 33 12.47 2.20 5.00
CA GLY A 33 13.26 3.39 5.36
C GLY A 33 14.74 3.27 5.01
N SER A 34 15.48 4.36 5.22
CA SER A 34 16.89 4.47 4.81
C SER A 34 17.80 3.41 5.45
N LEU A 35 17.53 3.01 6.69
CA LEU A 35 18.28 1.93 7.37
C LEU A 35 18.06 0.56 6.72
N SER A 36 16.95 0.39 6.00
CA SER A 36 16.64 -0.81 5.25
C SER A 36 17.15 -0.74 3.79
N GLY A 37 17.82 0.37 3.41
CA GLY A 37 18.41 0.58 2.09
C GLY A 37 17.45 1.20 1.07
N ASP A 38 16.37 1.83 1.53
CA ASP A 38 15.36 2.39 0.65
C ASP A 38 15.82 3.74 0.07
N PHE A 39 15.40 4.01 -1.16
CA PHE A 39 15.46 5.36 -1.73
C PHE A 39 14.34 6.20 -1.14
N ILE A 40 14.61 7.50 -1.03
CA ILE A 40 13.61 8.50 -0.63
C ILE A 40 13.17 9.23 -1.90
N LEU A 41 11.86 9.35 -2.09
CA LEU A 41 11.27 10.15 -3.17
C LEU A 41 11.42 11.64 -2.81
N ALA A 42 11.67 12.48 -3.82
CA ALA A 42 11.86 13.91 -3.59
C ALA A 42 10.61 14.52 -2.96
N GLU A 43 10.78 15.43 -1.99
CA GLU A 43 9.65 16.18 -1.45
C GLU A 43 9.02 17.04 -2.54
N GLY A 44 7.69 17.05 -2.59
CA GLY A 44 6.93 17.84 -3.53
C GLY A 44 5.48 17.38 -3.63
N ASP A 45 4.82 18.00 -4.60
CA ASP A 45 3.47 17.72 -5.06
C ASP A 45 3.57 17.00 -6.41
N ASP A 46 2.77 15.97 -6.64
CA ASP A 46 2.79 15.13 -7.87
C ASP A 46 4.13 14.51 -8.27
N GLU A 47 5.05 14.39 -7.31
CA GLU A 47 6.37 13.85 -7.58
C GLU A 47 6.32 12.36 -7.92
N THR A 48 7.26 11.94 -8.78
CA THR A 48 7.43 10.54 -9.19
C THR A 48 8.85 10.08 -8.92
N SER A 49 9.00 8.84 -8.48
CA SER A 49 10.31 8.25 -8.20
C SER A 49 11.16 8.21 -9.47
N ARG A 50 12.48 8.15 -9.29
CA ARG A 50 13.34 7.63 -10.35
C ARG A 50 12.90 6.21 -10.73
N VAL A 51 13.22 5.79 -11.94
CA VAL A 51 12.86 4.45 -12.43
C VAL A 51 13.41 3.35 -11.52
N LEU A 52 12.52 2.42 -11.16
CA LEU A 52 12.84 1.26 -10.35
C LEU A 52 12.99 0.04 -11.27
N SER A 53 14.21 -0.31 -11.63
CA SER A 53 14.50 -1.44 -12.53
C SER A 53 14.35 -2.78 -11.81
N LEU A 54 13.58 -3.70 -12.40
CA LEU A 54 13.32 -5.01 -11.84
C LEU A 54 14.37 -6.03 -12.30
N PRO A 55 14.92 -6.87 -11.40
CA PRO A 55 15.85 -7.95 -11.75
C PRO A 55 15.25 -8.96 -12.74
N LYS A 56 13.94 -9.18 -12.62
CA LYS A 56 13.14 -10.01 -13.55
C LYS A 56 11.85 -9.28 -13.87
N PRO A 57 11.35 -9.38 -15.13
CA PRO A 57 10.09 -8.77 -15.49
C PRO A 57 8.93 -9.22 -14.58
N LEU A 58 8.09 -8.27 -14.18
CA LEU A 58 6.82 -8.47 -13.50
C LEU A 58 5.73 -8.73 -14.54
N TYR A 59 4.95 -9.79 -14.34
CA TYR A 59 3.67 -9.96 -15.02
C TYR A 59 2.61 -9.13 -14.31
N PHE A 60 1.99 -8.20 -15.02
CA PHE A 60 0.81 -7.49 -14.58
C PHE A 60 -0.28 -7.66 -15.65
N TYR A 61 -1.29 -8.46 -15.32
CA TYR A 61 -2.19 -9.08 -16.30
C TYR A 61 -1.40 -9.80 -17.41
N ASP A 62 -1.73 -9.54 -18.68
CA ASP A 62 -1.12 -10.19 -19.85
C ASP A 62 0.15 -9.48 -20.35
N SER A 63 0.66 -8.52 -19.57
CA SER A 63 1.78 -7.67 -19.95
C SER A 63 2.99 -7.85 -19.03
N LEU A 64 4.17 -7.74 -19.62
CA LEU A 64 5.45 -7.83 -18.93
C LEU A 64 6.07 -6.45 -18.77
N PHE A 65 6.51 -6.15 -17.54
CA PHE A 65 7.15 -4.88 -17.21
C PHE A 65 8.47 -5.11 -16.50
N SER A 66 9.50 -4.39 -16.92
CA SER A 66 10.85 -4.50 -16.32
C SER A 66 11.19 -3.29 -15.43
N GLN A 67 10.28 -2.33 -15.33
CA GLN A 67 10.48 -1.06 -14.67
C GLN A 67 9.19 -0.64 -13.97
N LEU A 68 9.32 0.01 -12.83
CA LEU A 68 8.21 0.58 -12.07
C LEU A 68 8.54 2.00 -11.62
N TYR A 69 7.50 2.75 -11.29
CA TYR A 69 7.55 4.11 -10.77
C TYR A 69 6.62 4.22 -9.56
N VAL A 70 7.08 4.85 -8.49
CA VAL A 70 6.29 5.12 -7.27
C VAL A 70 5.93 6.60 -7.26
N ALA A 71 4.66 6.93 -7.07
CA ALA A 71 4.19 8.31 -7.06
C ALA A 71 3.78 8.78 -5.67
N THR A 72 3.78 10.10 -5.48
CA THR A 72 3.33 10.74 -4.25
C THR A 72 1.90 10.37 -3.87
N ASN A 73 1.02 10.27 -4.86
CA ASN A 73 -0.42 10.09 -4.71
C ASN A 73 -0.89 8.65 -4.44
N GLY A 74 0.02 7.80 -3.94
CA GLY A 74 -0.31 6.45 -3.48
C GLY A 74 -0.32 5.36 -4.56
N ILE A 75 0.20 5.65 -5.76
CA ILE A 75 0.19 4.72 -6.89
C ILE A 75 1.58 4.20 -7.26
N ILE A 76 1.61 2.99 -7.84
CA ILE A 76 2.78 2.39 -8.47
C ILE A 76 2.42 2.05 -9.92
N SER A 77 3.16 2.61 -10.87
CA SER A 77 2.92 2.43 -12.30
C SER A 77 4.03 1.62 -12.96
N ALA A 78 3.66 0.83 -13.96
CA ALA A 78 4.61 0.06 -14.77
C ALA A 78 5.09 0.78 -16.03
N GLN A 79 4.64 2.02 -16.22
CA GLN A 79 5.07 2.94 -17.26
C GLN A 79 5.24 4.36 -16.69
N ASP A 80 5.87 5.23 -17.46
CA ASP A 80 5.99 6.65 -17.08
C ASP A 80 4.60 7.24 -16.86
N LEU A 81 4.43 8.00 -15.78
CA LEU A 81 3.12 8.45 -15.34
C LEU A 81 2.64 9.64 -16.19
N PRO A 82 1.37 9.64 -16.62
CA PRO A 82 0.75 10.85 -17.16
C PRO A 82 0.66 11.96 -16.09
N MET A 83 0.25 13.16 -16.49
CA MET A 83 -0.03 14.24 -15.54
C MET A 83 -1.05 13.78 -14.48
N GLU A 84 -0.85 14.20 -13.22
CA GLU A 84 -1.69 13.83 -12.06
C GLU A 84 -3.18 13.82 -12.35
N LYS A 85 -3.65 14.91 -12.98
CA LYS A 85 -5.03 15.11 -13.38
C LYS A 85 -5.69 13.87 -14.00
N GLN A 86 -4.92 13.07 -14.76
CA GLN A 86 -5.43 11.90 -15.47
C GLN A 86 -5.70 10.67 -14.57
N TYR A 87 -5.37 10.72 -13.29
CA TYR A 87 -5.64 9.62 -12.35
C TYR A 87 -6.19 10.06 -10.99
N VAL A 88 -5.99 11.32 -10.58
CA VAL A 88 -6.63 11.87 -9.37
C VAL A 88 -8.03 12.42 -9.65
N ASP A 89 -8.20 13.24 -10.71
CA ASP A 89 -9.52 13.80 -11.07
C ASP A 89 -10.40 12.77 -11.79
N ASP A 90 -9.84 12.08 -12.79
CA ASP A 90 -10.58 11.10 -13.60
C ASP A 90 -10.86 9.80 -12.83
N GLY A 91 -10.10 9.56 -11.76
CA GLY A 91 -10.25 8.42 -10.87
C GLY A 91 -9.92 7.06 -11.50
N PHE A 92 -10.30 5.99 -10.80
CA PHE A 92 -10.11 4.61 -11.27
C PHE A 92 -11.35 4.09 -12.02
N PRO A 93 -11.19 3.25 -13.05
CA PRO A 93 -9.94 2.68 -13.56
C PRO A 93 -9.15 3.64 -14.48
N THR A 94 -7.83 3.50 -14.51
CA THR A 94 -6.93 4.26 -15.40
C THR A 94 -6.73 3.58 -16.75
N ASP A 95 -6.38 4.35 -17.78
CA ASP A 95 -6.01 3.84 -19.12
C ASP A 95 -4.58 3.26 -19.19
N PHE A 96 -3.87 3.22 -18.06
CA PHE A 96 -2.50 2.73 -17.93
C PHE A 96 -2.36 1.73 -16.78
N PRO A 97 -1.40 0.79 -16.84
CA PRO A 97 -1.17 -0.23 -15.83
C PRO A 97 -0.66 0.39 -14.53
N VAL A 98 -1.53 0.37 -13.50
CA VAL A 98 -1.24 0.94 -12.19
C VAL A 98 -1.73 0.02 -11.08
N VAL A 99 -1.02 0.03 -9.96
CA VAL A 99 -1.48 -0.54 -8.70
C VAL A 99 -1.62 0.61 -7.71
N ALA A 100 -2.81 0.79 -7.16
CA ALA A 100 -3.13 1.82 -6.20
C ALA A 100 -3.40 1.21 -4.82
N PRO A 101 -2.34 1.06 -4.00
CA PRO A 101 -2.45 0.95 -2.56
C PRO A 101 -3.56 1.78 -1.93
N PHE A 102 -3.55 3.06 -2.28
CA PHE A 102 -4.54 4.07 -2.03
C PHE A 102 -4.41 5.09 -3.17
N LEU A 103 -5.35 6.00 -3.26
CA LEU A 103 -5.25 7.13 -4.17
C LEU A 103 -5.72 8.36 -3.42
N ALA A 104 -4.85 9.35 -3.31
CA ALA A 104 -5.15 10.65 -2.73
C ALA A 104 -4.19 11.69 -3.32
N ASP A 105 -4.67 12.92 -3.42
CA ASP A 105 -3.84 14.11 -3.66
C ASP A 105 -2.97 14.34 -2.41
N ILE A 106 -1.67 14.07 -2.50
CA ILE A 106 -0.70 14.09 -1.41
C ILE A 106 0.40 15.10 -1.74
N ASP A 107 0.71 15.98 -0.79
CA ASP A 107 1.82 16.91 -0.90
C ASP A 107 2.79 16.74 0.27
N THR A 108 4.01 16.31 -0.05
CA THR A 108 5.09 16.03 0.91
C THR A 108 5.98 17.25 1.18
N SER A 109 5.71 18.38 0.54
CA SER A 109 6.50 19.61 0.67
C SER A 109 6.59 20.09 2.12
N GLY A 110 7.78 20.56 2.50
CA GLY A 110 8.03 21.12 3.82
C GLY A 110 8.22 20.06 4.90
N GLY A 111 8.70 18.87 4.52
CA GLY A 111 8.92 17.73 5.42
C GLY A 111 7.64 17.04 5.88
N ARG A 112 6.54 17.14 5.11
CA ARG A 112 5.24 16.55 5.45
C ARG A 112 5.17 15.09 5.02
N GLY A 113 5.81 14.24 5.80
CA GLY A 113 5.89 12.81 5.50
C GLY A 113 6.97 12.51 4.48
N GLN A 114 7.21 11.22 4.27
CA GLN A 114 8.29 10.72 3.42
C GLN A 114 7.83 9.48 2.69
N ILE A 115 8.32 9.29 1.45
CA ILE A 115 7.99 8.11 0.65
C ILE A 115 9.28 7.35 0.39
N TYR A 116 9.29 6.09 0.82
CA TYR A 116 10.41 5.18 0.69
C TYR A 116 10.10 4.10 -0.33
N TYR A 117 11.09 3.73 -1.13
CA TYR A 117 10.93 2.68 -2.13
C TYR A 117 12.22 1.92 -2.42
N ARG A 118 12.10 0.61 -2.68
CA ARG A 118 13.21 -0.24 -3.15
C ARG A 118 12.73 -1.47 -3.90
N VAL A 119 13.63 -2.03 -4.70
CA VAL A 119 13.58 -3.47 -5.07
C VAL A 119 14.48 -4.24 -4.11
N THR A 120 14.05 -5.43 -3.71
CA THR A 120 14.84 -6.31 -2.86
C THR A 120 14.72 -7.77 -3.26
N GLU A 121 15.84 -8.48 -3.15
CA GLU A 121 15.93 -9.95 -3.25
C GLU A 121 16.27 -10.56 -1.88
N THR A 122 16.12 -9.81 -0.79
CA THR A 122 16.47 -10.24 0.56
C THR A 122 15.63 -11.46 0.98
N PRO A 123 16.25 -12.61 1.31
CA PRO A 123 15.52 -13.86 1.54
C PRO A 123 14.45 -13.79 2.63
N SER A 124 14.70 -13.06 3.72
CA SER A 124 13.73 -12.90 4.81
C SER A 124 12.48 -12.13 4.36
N VAL A 125 12.64 -11.11 3.51
CA VAL A 125 11.54 -10.37 2.90
C VAL A 125 10.78 -11.27 1.93
N LEU A 126 11.48 -11.96 1.03
CA LEU A 126 10.86 -12.86 0.04
C LEU A 126 10.06 -14.00 0.69
N ASN A 127 10.62 -14.62 1.73
CA ASN A 127 9.91 -15.67 2.50
C ASN A 127 8.63 -15.13 3.13
N ARG A 128 8.68 -13.91 3.68
CA ARG A 128 7.51 -13.26 4.24
C ARG A 128 6.47 -12.93 3.17
N VAL A 129 6.87 -12.40 2.01
CA VAL A 129 5.97 -12.17 0.88
C VAL A 129 5.28 -13.47 0.47
N ALA A 130 6.02 -14.57 0.36
CA ALA A 130 5.43 -15.87 0.04
C ALA A 130 4.40 -16.32 1.08
N GLN A 131 4.68 -16.11 2.38
CA GLN A 131 3.75 -16.41 3.47
C GLN A 131 2.48 -15.56 3.40
N GLU A 132 2.58 -14.26 3.14
CA GLU A 132 1.41 -13.37 3.02
C GLU A 132 0.54 -13.74 1.81
N VAL A 133 1.16 -14.08 0.66
CA VAL A 133 0.42 -14.59 -0.51
C VAL A 133 -0.29 -15.88 -0.17
N HIS A 134 0.41 -16.83 0.43
CA HIS A 134 -0.19 -18.13 0.78
C HIS A 134 -1.31 -17.99 1.83
N ARG A 135 -1.21 -17.02 2.73
CA ARG A 135 -2.28 -16.70 3.68
C ARG A 135 -3.54 -16.19 2.98
N GLY A 136 -3.40 -15.35 1.95
CA GLY A 136 -4.55 -14.85 1.17
C GLY A 136 -5.05 -15.82 0.11
N PHE A 137 -4.15 -16.64 -0.43
CA PHE A 137 -4.38 -17.56 -1.55
C PHE A 137 -3.71 -18.92 -1.26
N PRO A 138 -4.31 -19.77 -0.40
CA PRO A 138 -3.69 -21.02 0.06
C PRO A 138 -3.33 -21.99 -1.07
N ASP A 139 -4.11 -22.01 -2.15
CA ASP A 139 -3.89 -22.92 -3.28
C ASP A 139 -2.90 -22.35 -4.32
N ALA A 140 -2.45 -21.10 -4.15
CA ALA A 140 -1.53 -20.47 -5.09
C ALA A 140 -0.13 -21.09 -4.99
N LYS A 141 0.40 -21.56 -6.13
CA LYS A 141 1.82 -21.88 -6.27
C LYS A 141 2.58 -20.58 -6.53
N PHE A 142 3.13 -20.00 -5.47
CA PHE A 142 3.78 -18.71 -5.55
C PHE A 142 5.21 -18.77 -4.97
N THR A 143 6.19 -18.30 -5.73
CA THR A 143 7.58 -18.19 -5.28
C THR A 143 8.17 -16.86 -5.78
N PRO A 144 8.33 -15.86 -4.89
CA PRO A 144 8.80 -14.55 -5.30
C PRO A 144 10.30 -14.61 -5.64
N THR A 145 10.68 -13.96 -6.73
CA THR A 145 12.10 -13.80 -7.12
C THR A 145 12.71 -12.52 -6.60
N HIS A 146 11.88 -11.49 -6.50
CA HIS A 146 12.18 -10.18 -5.96
C HIS A 146 10.88 -9.59 -5.41
N ALA A 147 10.99 -8.54 -4.60
CA ALA A 147 9.86 -7.77 -4.09
C ALA A 147 10.12 -6.28 -4.28
N VAL A 148 9.06 -5.52 -4.49
CA VAL A 148 9.10 -4.06 -4.40
C VAL A 148 8.38 -3.64 -3.13
N VAL A 149 9.11 -2.91 -2.29
CA VAL A 149 8.59 -2.31 -1.06
C VAL A 149 8.46 -0.83 -1.32
N ALA A 150 7.25 -0.30 -1.16
CA ALA A 150 6.95 1.13 -1.23
C ALA A 150 6.14 1.52 0.02
N THR A 151 6.54 2.60 0.67
CA THR A 151 5.94 3.05 1.92
C THR A 151 5.72 4.55 1.89
N TRP A 152 4.46 4.97 2.04
CA TRP A 152 4.08 6.36 2.27
C TRP A 152 3.98 6.58 3.77
N GLU A 153 5.03 7.15 4.36
CA GLU A 153 5.16 7.36 5.80
C GLU A 153 4.69 8.75 6.22
N ASN A 154 3.65 8.81 7.07
CA ASN A 154 3.14 10.06 7.67
C ASN A 154 2.75 11.13 6.63
N VAL A 155 2.33 10.70 5.45
CA VAL A 155 1.84 11.59 4.40
C VAL A 155 0.46 12.14 4.76
N ALA A 156 0.13 13.32 4.24
CA ALA A 156 -1.16 13.97 4.44
C ALA A 156 -1.72 14.42 3.09
N ALA A 157 -3.04 14.50 3.00
CA ALA A 157 -3.70 15.04 1.81
C ALA A 157 -3.27 16.50 1.59
N TYR A 158 -3.23 16.92 0.34
CA TYR A 158 -3.07 18.33 0.00
C TYR A 158 -4.19 19.15 0.67
N GLU A 159 -3.78 20.22 1.34
CA GLU A 159 -4.70 21.22 1.87
C GLU A 159 -4.49 22.48 1.06
N GLU A 160 -5.49 22.84 0.25
CA GLU A 160 -5.51 24.13 -0.43
C GLU A 160 -5.37 25.22 0.64
N GLN A 161 -4.37 26.11 0.51
CA GLN A 161 -4.12 27.19 1.48
C GLN A 161 -5.25 28.24 1.46
N THR A 162 -6.45 27.87 1.91
CA THR A 162 -7.47 28.82 2.27
C THR A 162 -7.08 29.43 3.60
N ARG A 163 -6.81 30.75 3.59
CA ARG A 163 -6.60 31.56 4.78
C ARG A 163 -7.72 31.33 5.80
N THR A 164 -7.54 30.44 6.77
CA THR A 164 -8.16 30.57 8.10
C THR A 164 -7.38 29.79 9.15
N THR A 165 -7.10 30.48 10.24
CA THR A 165 -6.40 30.06 11.45
C THR A 165 -6.95 28.77 12.07
N GLY A 166 -6.07 27.80 12.30
CA GLY A 166 -6.29 26.69 13.23
C GLY A 166 -5.45 25.47 12.85
N SER A 167 -4.30 25.25 13.52
CA SER A 167 -3.48 24.06 13.26
C SER A 167 -4.27 22.80 13.64
N SER A 168 -4.77 22.09 12.63
CA SER A 168 -5.27 20.73 12.78
C SER A 168 -4.09 19.76 12.67
N ASN A 169 -3.47 19.43 13.81
CA ASN A 169 -2.48 18.35 13.90
C ASN A 169 -3.16 16.97 13.81
N LYS A 170 -3.81 16.67 12.68
CA LYS A 170 -4.34 15.33 12.37
C LYS A 170 -3.55 14.74 11.21
N VAL A 171 -2.39 14.17 11.52
CA VAL A 171 -1.63 13.32 10.61
C VAL A 171 -1.79 11.89 11.04
N ARG A 172 -2.38 11.05 10.17
CA ARG A 172 -2.23 9.59 10.18
C ARG A 172 -2.91 8.97 8.97
N TRP A 173 -2.13 8.71 7.93
CA TRP A 173 -2.39 7.60 7.00
C TRP A 173 -1.06 6.91 6.69
N LEU A 174 -1.02 5.60 6.92
CA LEU A 174 0.05 4.72 6.47
C LEU A 174 -0.64 3.59 5.74
N GLN A 175 -0.33 3.40 4.48
CA GLN A 175 -0.74 2.19 3.77
C GLN A 175 0.46 1.65 3.02
N GLU A 176 0.85 0.44 3.40
CA GLU A 176 1.93 -0.31 2.79
C GLU A 176 1.33 -1.34 1.85
N TRP A 177 1.90 -1.50 0.66
CA TRP A 177 1.65 -2.67 -0.18
C TRP A 177 2.96 -3.15 -0.77
N THR A 178 3.05 -4.47 -0.94
CA THR A 178 4.14 -5.11 -1.65
C THR A 178 3.64 -5.51 -3.03
N LEU A 179 4.38 -5.13 -4.09
CA LEU A 179 4.15 -5.70 -5.42
C LEU A 179 4.84 -7.06 -5.50
N ILE A 180 4.03 -8.04 -5.88
CA ILE A 180 4.32 -9.45 -5.79
C ILE A 180 4.49 -9.95 -7.23
N SER A 181 5.72 -10.21 -7.64
CA SER A 181 6.01 -10.74 -8.99
C SER A 181 5.50 -12.17 -9.13
N PRO A 182 4.49 -12.45 -9.99
CA PRO A 182 4.12 -13.82 -10.30
C PRO A 182 5.25 -14.45 -11.10
N VAL A 183 5.88 -15.49 -10.54
CA VAL A 183 6.49 -16.51 -11.38
C VAL A 183 5.36 -17.45 -11.78
N SER A 184 5.21 -17.62 -13.10
CA SER A 184 4.24 -18.47 -13.76
C SER A 184 3.99 -19.78 -13.02
N ALA A 185 2.73 -20.06 -12.73
CA ALA A 185 2.27 -21.42 -12.68
C ALA A 185 2.38 -21.99 -14.11
N MET A 186 3.29 -22.93 -14.31
CA MET A 186 3.05 -24.04 -15.22
C MET A 186 2.21 -25.10 -14.49
#